data_AF-A0A928STG8-F1
#
_entry.id   AF-A0A928STG8-F1
#
_cell.length_a   1.000
_cell.length_b   1.000
_cell.length_c   1.000
_cell.angle_alpha   90.00
_cell.angle_beta   90.00
_cell.angle_gamma   90.00
#
_symmetry.space_group_name_H-M   'P 1'
#
loop_
_entity.id
_entity.type
_entity.pdbx_description
1 polymer ?
#
loop_
_entity_poly.entity_id
_entity_poly.type
_entity_poly.pdbx_seq_one_letter_code
_entity_poly.pdbx_strand_id
1 'polypeptide(L)'
;MRTGWLGWAAAAVLGSIALGGCGGDDDSGSSSSGGSGGGGTGGGSSACTPTNAACYASGPDGAGNACLAKADFSGDAVTQLRMTSHQVESPAPLAAPFVQDSIITEKSTLFEPDCNLNGKGQFNFLMQIDTGKKELTLGGGVPQALVGGALDGTCWAEFTDPTSGLQVKQYSTPYTESAGELQATFDSFVMPIYLEDKADAESAVLVPLHQMTFKAKLSADKNCVGRYAPENLDKGLSCQPTGDGMFAWEAGGSYEGYITVEEADKVMVVSLGQTLCVVLTGDPKKWKGTASDCKTSTGFTDTGALPKGDWCSTTNSAGGCQDSWKLVIDFAAQAIKVNGIYDGAKGGC
;
A
#
# COMPACT_ATOMS: atom_id res chain seq x y z
N MET A 1 60.99 -17.70 -31.09
CA MET A 1 60.07 -18.48 -30.22
C MET A 1 58.83 -17.62 -30.02
N ARG A 2 57.82 -17.79 -30.89
CA ARG A 2 56.58 -18.56 -30.68
C ARG A 2 55.54 -17.83 -29.80
N THR A 3 54.51 -17.31 -30.50
CA THR A 3 53.04 -17.36 -30.22
C THR A 3 52.52 -16.76 -28.90
N GLY A 4 51.56 -15.82 -28.81
CA GLY A 4 50.37 -15.53 -29.62
C GLY A 4 49.13 -16.11 -28.95
N TRP A 5 48.19 -15.28 -28.43
CA TRP A 5 46.81 -15.61 -28.03
C TRP A 5 46.03 -14.29 -27.80
N LEU A 6 45.17 -13.81 -28.71
CA LEU A 6 43.75 -14.16 -28.98
C LEU A 6 42.81 -13.93 -27.79
N GLY A 7 41.98 -12.89 -27.92
CA GLY A 7 40.95 -12.49 -26.97
C GLY A 7 39.67 -13.30 -27.07
N TRP A 8 38.79 -13.10 -26.09
CA TRP A 8 37.40 -13.55 -26.12
C TRP A 8 36.51 -12.43 -25.56
N ALA A 9 35.64 -11.92 -26.44
CA ALA A 9 34.47 -11.15 -26.07
C ALA A 9 33.37 -12.15 -25.66
N ALA A 10 32.78 -11.98 -24.48
CA ALA A 10 31.59 -12.71 -24.08
C ALA A 10 30.36 -11.82 -24.34
N ALA A 11 29.64 -12.12 -25.42
CA ALA A 11 28.29 -11.63 -25.65
C ALA A 11 27.33 -12.49 -24.80
N ALA A 12 26.61 -11.86 -23.87
CA ALA A 12 25.50 -12.50 -23.18
C ALA A 12 24.24 -12.39 -24.06
N VAL A 13 23.88 -13.49 -24.70
CA VAL A 13 22.59 -13.67 -25.38
C VAL A 13 21.56 -14.02 -24.32
N LEU A 14 20.60 -13.12 -24.08
CA LEU A 14 19.38 -13.45 -23.34
C LEU A 14 18.48 -14.27 -24.27
N GLY A 15 18.37 -15.57 -23.98
CA GLY A 15 17.45 -16.47 -24.65
C GLY A 15 16.04 -16.32 -24.10
N SER A 16 15.12 -15.83 -24.93
CA SER A 16 13.69 -15.91 -24.69
C SER A 16 13.21 -17.34 -24.96
N ILE A 17 12.70 -18.04 -23.95
CA ILE A 17 12.00 -19.31 -24.14
C ILE A 17 10.58 -19.00 -24.57
N ALA A 18 10.30 -19.12 -25.87
CA ALA A 18 8.95 -19.20 -26.40
C ALA A 18 8.47 -20.65 -26.30
N LEU A 19 7.38 -20.88 -25.57
CA LEU A 19 6.65 -22.15 -25.58
C LEU A 19 5.91 -22.28 -26.92
N GLY A 20 6.52 -23.01 -27.86
CA GLY A 20 5.87 -23.47 -29.09
C GLY A 20 5.00 -24.68 -28.80
N GLY A 21 3.69 -24.49 -28.75
CA GLY A 21 2.70 -25.57 -28.81
C GLY A 21 2.48 -26.00 -30.25
N CYS A 22 2.69 -27.29 -30.53
CA CYS A 22 2.47 -27.90 -31.84
C CYS A 22 0.97 -27.95 -32.18
N GLY A 23 0.66 -27.54 -33.41
CA GLY A 23 -0.65 -27.73 -34.03
C GLY A 23 -0.90 -29.18 -34.44
N GLY A 24 -2.18 -29.51 -34.53
CA GLY A 24 -2.74 -30.64 -35.26
C GLY A 24 -4.06 -30.18 -35.86
N ASP A 25 -4.13 -30.21 -37.18
CA ASP A 25 -5.30 -29.89 -38.01
C ASP A 25 -6.40 -30.95 -37.80
N ASP A 26 -7.68 -30.52 -37.94
CA ASP A 26 -8.67 -31.24 -38.75
C ASP A 26 -9.99 -30.45 -38.87
N ASP A 27 -10.43 -30.31 -40.13
CA ASP A 27 -11.68 -29.78 -40.63
C ASP A 27 -12.93 -30.45 -40.03
N SER A 28 -13.98 -29.67 -39.76
CA SER A 28 -15.34 -29.99 -40.21
C SER A 28 -16.31 -28.84 -39.93
N GLY A 29 -16.83 -28.27 -41.01
CA GLY A 29 -17.87 -27.25 -40.96
C GLY A 29 -19.19 -27.77 -40.36
N SER A 30 -19.82 -26.92 -39.58
CA SER A 30 -21.28 -26.89 -39.48
C SER A 30 -21.73 -25.45 -39.32
N SER A 31 -22.35 -24.95 -40.37
CA SER A 31 -23.19 -23.77 -40.39
C SER A 31 -24.43 -23.99 -39.51
N SER A 32 -24.52 -23.27 -38.40
CA SER A 32 -25.77 -23.11 -37.66
C SER A 32 -26.08 -21.63 -37.44
N SER A 33 -27.02 -21.18 -38.25
CA SER A 33 -27.82 -19.97 -38.17
C SER A 33 -28.56 -19.82 -36.85
N GLY A 34 -28.72 -18.56 -36.40
CA GLY A 34 -29.93 -18.11 -35.71
C GLY A 34 -29.78 -17.84 -34.21
N GLY A 35 -29.83 -16.56 -33.84
CA GLY A 35 -29.90 -16.17 -32.43
C GLY A 35 -29.76 -14.68 -32.14
N SER A 36 -30.40 -13.79 -32.91
CA SER A 36 -30.71 -12.44 -32.40
C SER A 36 -31.68 -12.58 -31.24
N GLY A 37 -31.25 -12.25 -30.02
CA GLY A 37 -32.11 -12.32 -28.84
C GLY A 37 -31.61 -11.48 -27.69
N GLY A 38 -32.27 -10.35 -27.46
CA GLY A 38 -32.47 -9.80 -26.12
C GLY A 38 -31.44 -8.81 -25.63
N GLY A 39 -31.62 -7.54 -26.02
CA GLY A 39 -31.17 -6.42 -25.20
C GLY A 39 -31.86 -6.48 -23.83
N GLY A 40 -31.12 -6.95 -22.83
CA GLY A 40 -31.48 -6.85 -21.43
C GLY A 40 -30.69 -5.71 -20.80
N THR A 41 -31.20 -4.49 -20.87
CA THR A 41 -30.84 -3.39 -19.95
C THR A 41 -31.40 -3.72 -18.56
N GLY A 42 -30.91 -4.81 -17.97
CA GLY A 42 -31.14 -5.14 -16.57
C GLY A 42 -29.99 -4.54 -15.78
N GLY A 43 -30.27 -3.46 -15.03
CA GLY A 43 -29.35 -2.90 -14.05
C GLY A 43 -29.10 -3.91 -12.92
N GLY A 44 -28.33 -4.96 -13.22
CA GLY A 44 -27.77 -5.82 -12.21
C GLY A 44 -26.75 -5.01 -11.44
N SER A 45 -27.04 -4.73 -10.17
CA SER A 45 -26.02 -4.29 -9.22
C SER A 45 -24.81 -5.17 -9.46
N SER A 46 -23.63 -4.55 -9.66
CA SER A 46 -22.42 -5.31 -9.90
C SER A 46 -22.31 -6.36 -8.80
N ALA A 47 -22.03 -7.56 -9.23
CA ALA A 47 -22.18 -8.78 -8.46
C ALA A 47 -21.59 -8.72 -7.03
N CYS A 48 -20.57 -7.88 -6.83
CA CYS A 48 -19.79 -7.78 -5.61
C CYS A 48 -19.94 -6.45 -4.86
N THR A 49 -20.95 -5.63 -5.16
CA THR A 49 -21.26 -4.46 -4.33
C THR A 49 -21.89 -4.93 -3.01
N PRO A 50 -21.33 -4.58 -1.84
CA PRO A 50 -21.97 -4.85 -0.56
C PRO A 50 -23.35 -4.20 -0.45
N THR A 51 -24.30 -4.88 0.18
CA THR A 51 -25.63 -4.32 0.45
C THR A 51 -25.95 -4.23 1.94
N ASN A 52 -25.06 -4.76 2.80
CA ASN A 52 -25.25 -4.71 4.23
C ASN A 52 -25.08 -3.26 4.73
N ALA A 53 -26.03 -2.77 5.53
CA ALA A 53 -25.98 -1.43 6.08
C ALA A 53 -24.74 -1.20 6.97
N ALA A 54 -24.19 -2.24 7.61
CA ALA A 54 -22.95 -2.14 8.38
C ALA A 54 -21.74 -1.69 7.53
N CYS A 55 -21.82 -1.82 6.21
CA CYS A 55 -20.77 -1.41 5.30
C CYS A 55 -20.72 0.09 5.05
N TYR A 56 -21.76 0.83 5.44
CA TYR A 56 -21.97 2.23 5.07
C TYR A 56 -22.45 3.04 6.28
N ALA A 57 -21.85 4.18 6.56
CA ALA A 57 -22.39 5.10 7.57
C ALA A 57 -23.76 5.67 7.18
N SER A 58 -23.94 6.01 5.89
CA SER A 58 -25.16 6.64 5.36
C SER A 58 -26.03 5.67 4.54
N GLY A 59 -25.79 4.36 4.64
CA GLY A 59 -26.45 3.33 3.84
C GLY A 59 -25.87 3.16 2.42
N PRO A 60 -26.27 2.11 1.67
CA PRO A 60 -25.68 1.75 0.38
C PRO A 60 -25.92 2.78 -0.74
N ASP A 61 -26.91 3.65 -0.59
CA ASP A 61 -27.23 4.73 -1.53
C ASP A 61 -26.86 6.13 -0.97
N GLY A 62 -26.20 6.17 0.19
CA GLY A 62 -25.84 7.39 0.89
C GLY A 62 -24.50 7.99 0.46
N ALA A 63 -24.13 9.09 1.10
CA ALA A 63 -22.82 9.73 0.91
C ALA A 63 -21.69 8.74 1.23
N GLY A 64 -20.63 8.77 0.42
CA GLY A 64 -19.47 7.90 0.54
C GLY A 64 -19.70 6.43 0.16
N ASN A 65 -20.87 6.07 -0.40
CA ASN A 65 -21.13 4.69 -0.82
C ASN A 65 -20.12 4.15 -1.84
N ALA A 66 -19.62 5.03 -2.73
CA ALA A 66 -18.64 4.69 -3.76
C ALA A 66 -17.33 4.12 -3.19
N CYS A 67 -17.01 4.41 -1.93
CA CYS A 67 -15.80 3.93 -1.25
C CYS A 67 -16.09 3.23 0.08
N LEU A 68 -17.32 2.77 0.33
CA LEU A 68 -17.70 2.10 1.59
C LEU A 68 -17.42 2.94 2.85
N ALA A 69 -17.68 4.25 2.78
CA ALA A 69 -17.40 5.18 3.87
C ALA A 69 -18.07 4.79 5.21
N LYS A 70 -17.30 4.91 6.28
CA LYS A 70 -17.67 4.59 7.68
C LYS A 70 -18.01 5.82 8.51
N ALA A 71 -17.94 6.99 7.90
CA ALA A 71 -18.43 8.25 8.41
C ALA A 71 -18.95 9.09 7.24
N ASP A 72 -19.71 10.14 7.56
CA ASP A 72 -20.19 11.11 6.60
C ASP A 72 -19.79 12.50 7.07
N PHE A 73 -18.93 13.16 6.30
CA PHE A 73 -18.43 14.52 6.52
C PHE A 73 -19.02 15.51 5.52
N SER A 74 -20.16 15.18 4.91
CA SER A 74 -20.88 16.07 4.00
C SER A 74 -21.23 17.38 4.71
N GLY A 75 -20.54 18.46 4.33
CA GLY A 75 -20.73 19.80 4.92
C GLY A 75 -19.78 20.14 6.06
N ASP A 76 -18.99 19.19 6.56
CA ASP A 76 -18.02 19.47 7.62
C ASP A 76 -16.76 20.17 7.08
N ALA A 77 -16.16 21.00 7.94
CA ALA A 77 -14.90 21.68 7.64
C ALA A 77 -13.69 20.74 7.80
N VAL A 78 -13.82 19.73 8.66
CA VAL A 78 -12.82 18.73 8.95
C VAL A 78 -13.32 17.38 8.47
N THR A 79 -12.53 16.73 7.65
CA THR A 79 -12.81 15.39 7.12
C THR A 79 -11.71 14.46 7.58
N GLN A 80 -12.08 13.25 7.99
CA GLN A 80 -11.13 12.22 8.41
C GLN A 80 -11.27 10.99 7.52
N LEU A 81 -10.13 10.49 7.01
CA LEU A 81 -10.08 9.39 6.07
C LEU A 81 -9.09 8.34 6.57
N ARG A 82 -9.35 7.09 6.22
CA ARG A 82 -8.42 5.96 6.36
C ARG A 82 -8.12 5.42 4.98
N MET A 83 -6.84 5.21 4.67
CA MET A 83 -6.44 4.52 3.46
C MET A 83 -6.91 3.06 3.51
N THR A 84 -7.71 2.66 2.53
CA THR A 84 -8.31 1.33 2.42
C THR A 84 -7.48 0.39 1.56
N SER A 85 -6.72 0.95 0.62
CA SER A 85 -5.85 0.22 -0.28
C SER A 85 -4.55 0.98 -0.48
N HIS A 86 -3.45 0.25 -0.56
CA HIS A 86 -2.13 0.76 -0.93
C HIS A 86 -1.62 -0.11 -2.06
N GLN A 87 -1.34 0.47 -3.21
CA GLN A 87 -0.84 -0.20 -4.41
C GLN A 87 0.59 0.29 -4.63
N VAL A 88 1.57 -0.52 -4.26
CA VAL A 88 2.96 -0.13 -4.35
C VAL A 88 3.42 -0.23 -5.80
N GLU A 89 3.93 0.88 -6.33
CA GLU A 89 4.53 0.92 -7.66
C GLU A 89 6.05 0.76 -7.59
N SER A 90 6.67 1.35 -6.56
CA SER A 90 8.12 1.36 -6.37
C SER A 90 8.47 1.24 -4.89
N PRO A 91 9.54 0.50 -4.54
CA PRO A 91 10.41 -0.27 -5.44
C PRO A 91 9.81 -1.62 -5.82
N ALA A 92 10.25 -2.18 -6.95
CA ALA A 92 9.71 -3.42 -7.53
C ALA A 92 9.62 -4.61 -6.56
N PRO A 93 10.56 -4.83 -5.61
CA PRO A 93 10.42 -5.91 -4.63
C PRO A 93 9.22 -5.75 -3.68
N LEU A 94 8.80 -4.53 -3.37
CA LEU A 94 7.57 -4.28 -2.59
C LEU A 94 6.31 -4.37 -3.46
N ALA A 95 6.41 -4.00 -4.74
CA ALA A 95 5.34 -4.15 -5.73
C ALA A 95 5.12 -5.61 -6.17
N ALA A 96 5.98 -6.53 -5.77
CA ALA A 96 5.86 -7.95 -6.11
C ALA A 96 4.53 -8.51 -5.58
N PRO A 97 3.77 -9.29 -6.38
CA PRO A 97 2.41 -9.74 -6.01
C PRO A 97 2.32 -10.37 -4.62
N PHE A 98 3.28 -11.22 -4.25
CA PHE A 98 3.30 -11.83 -2.92
C PHE A 98 3.36 -10.80 -1.78
N VAL A 99 4.23 -9.78 -1.88
CA VAL A 99 4.37 -8.74 -0.86
C VAL A 99 3.15 -7.84 -0.85
N GLN A 100 2.73 -7.43 -2.05
CA GLN A 100 1.54 -6.61 -2.24
C GLN A 100 0.31 -7.29 -1.60
N ASP A 101 0.05 -8.57 -1.88
CA ASP A 101 -1.17 -9.24 -1.41
C ASP A 101 -1.07 -9.69 0.05
N SER A 102 0.03 -10.37 0.42
CA SER A 102 0.15 -11.04 1.72
C SER A 102 0.59 -10.13 2.86
N ILE A 103 1.12 -8.95 2.54
CA ILE A 103 1.61 -8.01 3.57
C ILE A 103 0.84 -6.71 3.48
N ILE A 104 0.77 -6.11 2.29
CA ILE A 104 0.25 -4.75 2.16
C ILE A 104 -1.28 -4.77 2.14
N THR A 105 -1.88 -5.43 1.14
CA THR A 105 -3.34 -5.56 0.96
C THR A 105 -3.99 -6.26 2.15
N GLU A 106 -3.45 -7.41 2.59
CA GLU A 106 -4.01 -8.13 3.74
C GLU A 106 -4.03 -7.27 5.00
N LYS A 107 -2.95 -6.52 5.30
CA LYS A 107 -2.90 -5.69 6.51
C LYS A 107 -3.67 -4.38 6.36
N SER A 108 -3.73 -3.78 5.17
CA SER A 108 -4.43 -2.51 4.96
C SER A 108 -5.94 -2.67 4.82
N THR A 109 -6.42 -3.82 4.34
CA THR A 109 -7.85 -4.08 4.21
C THR A 109 -8.44 -4.33 5.61
N LEU A 110 -9.64 -3.81 5.89
CA LEU A 110 -10.35 -4.10 7.14
C LEU A 110 -10.84 -5.55 7.15
N PHE A 111 -11.08 -6.08 8.35
CA PHE A 111 -11.81 -7.33 8.51
C PHE A 111 -13.31 -7.02 8.63
N GLU A 112 -14.01 -7.03 7.49
CA GLU A 112 -15.46 -6.83 7.38
C GLU A 112 -16.02 -7.77 6.30
N PRO A 113 -16.16 -9.08 6.61
CA PRO A 113 -16.56 -10.07 5.61
C PRO A 113 -17.94 -9.77 4.99
N ASP A 114 -18.86 -9.17 5.75
CA ASP A 114 -20.16 -8.71 5.26
C ASP A 114 -20.05 -7.60 4.17
N CYS A 115 -18.88 -6.99 4.06
CA CYS A 115 -18.54 -5.94 3.11
C CYS A 115 -17.58 -6.41 2.02
N ASN A 116 -17.38 -7.73 1.89
CA ASN A 116 -16.39 -8.35 1.00
C ASN A 116 -14.93 -7.91 1.31
N LEU A 117 -14.65 -7.52 2.56
CA LEU A 117 -13.32 -7.12 3.02
C LEU A 117 -12.77 -8.19 3.98
N ASN A 118 -11.68 -8.86 3.57
CA ASN A 118 -11.11 -10.00 4.31
C ASN A 118 -9.68 -9.72 4.80
N GLY A 119 -9.37 -8.47 5.14
CA GLY A 119 -8.04 -8.11 5.65
C GLY A 119 -7.92 -8.27 7.16
N LYS A 120 -6.89 -7.65 7.73
CA LYS A 120 -6.58 -7.66 9.17
C LYS A 120 -6.75 -6.30 9.85
N GLY A 121 -6.86 -5.21 9.07
CA GLY A 121 -6.95 -3.86 9.61
C GLY A 121 -5.76 -3.48 10.50
N GLN A 122 -4.57 -3.96 10.17
CA GLN A 122 -3.30 -3.77 10.91
C GLN A 122 -2.39 -2.72 10.27
N PHE A 123 -2.73 -2.22 9.10
CA PHE A 123 -2.04 -1.10 8.47
C PHE A 123 -3.07 0.01 8.23
N ASN A 124 -3.20 0.90 9.22
CA ASN A 124 -4.12 2.02 9.18
C ASN A 124 -3.32 3.31 8.97
N PHE A 125 -3.34 3.83 7.76
CA PHE A 125 -2.85 5.17 7.48
C PHE A 125 -4.05 6.13 7.51
N LEU A 126 -4.03 7.03 8.48
CA LEU A 126 -5.08 8.00 8.73
C LEU A 126 -4.71 9.38 8.19
N MET A 127 -5.74 10.10 7.75
CA MET A 127 -5.65 11.44 7.19
C MET A 127 -6.72 12.32 7.83
N GLN A 128 -6.40 13.58 8.10
CA GLN A 128 -7.38 14.59 8.46
C GLN A 128 -7.16 15.83 7.59
N ILE A 129 -8.20 16.27 6.90
CA ILE A 129 -8.19 17.45 6.03
C ILE A 129 -9.01 18.53 6.71
N ASP A 130 -8.37 19.62 7.12
CA ASP A 130 -9.03 20.82 7.64
C ASP A 130 -9.12 21.85 6.51
N THR A 131 -10.30 21.95 5.90
CA THR A 131 -10.55 22.89 4.78
C THR A 131 -10.58 24.35 5.22
N GLY A 132 -10.86 24.63 6.49
CA GLY A 132 -10.84 25.97 7.05
C GLY A 132 -9.42 26.49 7.27
N LYS A 133 -8.52 25.62 7.74
CA LYS A 133 -7.10 25.94 7.97
C LYS A 133 -6.20 25.69 6.77
N LYS A 134 -6.69 24.99 5.73
CA LYS A 134 -5.88 24.47 4.62
C LYS A 134 -4.71 23.61 5.11
N GLU A 135 -5.00 22.76 6.08
CA GLU A 135 -4.03 21.87 6.72
C GLU A 135 -4.38 20.41 6.44
N LEU A 136 -3.36 19.60 6.15
CA LEU A 136 -3.43 18.15 6.07
C LEU A 136 -2.64 17.55 7.23
N THR A 137 -3.30 16.72 8.03
CA THR A 137 -2.67 15.91 9.07
C THR A 137 -2.60 14.46 8.63
N LEU A 138 -1.44 13.84 8.78
CA LEU A 138 -1.17 12.43 8.47
C LEU A 138 -0.65 11.71 9.72
N GLY A 139 -0.91 10.41 9.83
CA GLY A 139 -0.49 9.61 10.99
C GLY A 139 -0.89 8.14 10.86
N GLY A 140 -0.29 7.30 11.69
CA GLY A 140 -0.72 5.92 11.87
C GLY A 140 -1.97 5.83 12.75
N GLY A 141 -2.83 4.87 12.45
CA GLY A 141 -3.94 4.45 13.30
C GLY A 141 -3.67 3.09 13.94
N VAL A 142 -4.28 2.82 15.08
CA VAL A 142 -4.13 1.52 15.77
C VAL A 142 -4.85 0.38 15.04
N PRO A 143 -4.46 -0.90 15.24
CA PRO A 143 -5.16 -2.04 14.65
C PRO A 143 -6.68 -2.03 14.92
N GLN A 144 -7.47 -2.45 13.93
CA GLN A 144 -8.94 -2.47 14.03
C GLN A 144 -9.43 -3.26 15.26
N ALA A 145 -8.77 -4.38 15.57
CA ALA A 145 -9.10 -5.21 16.71
C ALA A 145 -9.04 -4.49 18.07
N LEU A 146 -8.36 -3.34 18.17
CA LEU A 146 -8.27 -2.53 19.40
C LEU A 146 -9.38 -1.50 19.56
N VAL A 147 -10.15 -1.21 18.50
CA VAL A 147 -11.15 -0.14 18.47
C VAL A 147 -12.57 -0.62 18.14
N GLY A 148 -12.74 -1.90 17.80
CA GLY A 148 -14.04 -2.51 17.56
C GLY A 148 -14.47 -2.46 16.10
N GLY A 149 -15.75 -2.14 15.85
CA GLY A 149 -16.31 -2.10 14.50
C GLY A 149 -15.83 -0.88 13.72
N ALA A 150 -15.79 -0.96 12.38
CA ALA A 150 -15.31 0.14 11.56
C ALA A 150 -16.16 1.42 11.69
N LEU A 151 -17.44 1.29 12.03
CA LEU A 151 -18.36 2.41 12.28
C LEU A 151 -18.11 3.12 13.62
N ASP A 152 -17.42 2.45 14.56
CA ASP A 152 -17.07 3.04 15.86
C ASP A 152 -15.90 4.04 15.73
N GLY A 153 -15.16 3.97 14.62
CA GLY A 153 -14.01 4.81 14.34
C GLY A 153 -12.68 4.15 14.69
N THR A 154 -11.65 4.97 14.85
CA THR A 154 -10.30 4.54 15.23
C THR A 154 -9.59 5.61 16.04
N CYS A 155 -8.36 5.34 16.48
CA CYS A 155 -7.51 6.28 17.19
C CYS A 155 -6.20 6.48 16.41
N TRP A 156 -5.61 7.67 16.55
CA TRP A 156 -4.21 7.85 16.20
C TRP A 156 -3.31 7.01 17.09
N ALA A 157 -2.28 6.39 16.51
CA ALA A 157 -1.20 5.79 17.24
C ALA A 157 -0.20 6.87 17.69
N GLU A 158 0.29 6.76 18.93
CA GLU A 158 1.37 7.60 19.43
C GLU A 158 2.29 6.80 20.36
N PHE A 159 3.54 6.60 19.94
CA PHE A 159 4.57 5.96 20.75
C PHE A 159 5.96 6.24 20.17
N THR A 160 6.99 5.97 20.97
CA THR A 160 8.40 6.00 20.53
C THR A 160 8.97 4.60 20.60
N ASP A 161 9.62 4.13 19.54
CA ASP A 161 10.40 2.91 19.61
C ASP A 161 11.67 3.14 20.46
N PRO A 162 11.84 2.44 21.58
CA PRO A 162 13.02 2.62 22.44
C PRO A 162 14.33 2.22 21.75
N THR A 163 14.28 1.40 20.68
CA THR A 163 15.48 0.88 20.01
C THR A 163 15.99 1.85 18.94
N SER A 164 15.12 2.27 18.02
CA SER A 164 15.49 3.17 16.92
C SER A 164 15.34 4.66 17.27
N GLY A 165 14.54 5.00 18.29
CA GLY A 165 14.15 6.37 18.62
C GLY A 165 13.11 6.96 17.65
N LEU A 166 12.61 6.17 16.69
CA LEU A 166 11.56 6.61 15.77
C LEU A 166 10.26 6.88 16.55
N GLN A 167 9.62 8.01 16.23
CA GLN A 167 8.37 8.43 16.85
C GLN A 167 7.22 8.22 15.88
N VAL A 168 6.23 7.43 16.30
CA VAL A 168 4.93 7.38 15.65
C VAL A 168 4.06 8.45 16.31
N LYS A 169 3.56 9.39 15.51
CA LYS A 169 2.66 10.48 15.91
C LYS A 169 1.98 11.08 14.68
N GLN A 170 1.16 12.10 14.87
CA GLN A 170 0.56 12.85 13.77
C GLN A 170 1.49 13.97 13.30
N TYR A 171 1.42 14.28 12.01
CA TYR A 171 2.19 15.33 11.35
C TYR A 171 1.22 16.20 10.57
N SER A 172 1.26 17.52 10.80
CA SER A 172 0.44 18.50 10.08
C SER A 172 1.31 19.34 9.16
N THR A 173 0.82 19.62 7.95
CA THR A 173 1.45 20.56 7.01
C THR A 173 0.36 21.29 6.21
N PRO A 174 0.59 22.54 5.77
CA PRO A 174 -0.29 23.19 4.81
C PRO A 174 -0.37 22.41 3.49
N TYR A 175 -1.54 22.39 2.87
CA TYR A 175 -1.72 21.84 1.52
C TYR A 175 -2.09 22.93 0.51
N THR A 176 -1.77 22.69 -0.76
CA THR A 176 -2.25 23.47 -1.91
C THR A 176 -3.30 22.68 -2.67
N GLU A 177 -4.16 23.37 -3.39
CA GLU A 177 -5.23 22.75 -4.17
C GLU A 177 -5.22 23.29 -5.59
N SER A 178 -5.18 22.40 -6.58
CA SER A 178 -5.21 22.75 -8.00
C SER A 178 -6.06 21.74 -8.75
N ALA A 179 -7.03 22.21 -9.54
CA ALA A 179 -7.94 21.35 -10.31
C ALA A 179 -8.67 20.27 -9.49
N GLY A 180 -8.93 20.54 -8.20
CA GLY A 180 -9.57 19.59 -7.27
C GLY A 180 -8.65 18.50 -6.72
N GLU A 181 -7.35 18.57 -7.00
CA GLU A 181 -6.32 17.75 -6.37
C GLU A 181 -5.65 18.55 -5.24
N LEU A 182 -5.60 17.95 -4.05
CA LEU A 182 -4.87 18.47 -2.90
C LEU A 182 -3.43 17.93 -2.92
N GLN A 183 -2.45 18.78 -2.63
CA GLN A 183 -1.03 18.42 -2.57
C GLN A 183 -0.38 18.95 -1.30
N ALA A 184 0.42 18.12 -0.65
CA ALA A 184 1.15 18.46 0.58
C ALA A 184 2.53 17.81 0.59
N THR A 185 3.47 18.39 1.34
CA THR A 185 4.81 17.83 1.54
C THR A 185 5.15 17.76 3.03
N PHE A 186 5.73 16.64 3.43
CA PHE A 186 6.19 16.36 4.79
C PHE A 186 7.68 16.05 4.77
N ASP A 187 8.46 16.73 5.60
CA ASP A 187 9.90 16.49 5.66
C ASP A 187 10.24 15.06 6.12
N SER A 188 9.48 14.56 7.10
CA SER A 188 9.62 13.21 7.63
C SER A 188 8.29 12.71 8.17
N PHE A 189 8.06 11.40 8.01
CA PHE A 189 6.87 10.68 8.47
C PHE A 189 7.28 9.26 8.88
N VAL A 190 6.73 8.73 9.98
CA VAL A 190 6.95 7.33 10.37
C VAL A 190 5.63 6.58 10.35
N MET A 191 5.57 5.56 9.49
CA MET A 191 4.38 4.77 9.25
C MET A 191 4.46 3.43 9.98
N PRO A 192 3.57 3.12 10.94
CA PRO A 192 3.53 1.81 11.57
C PRO A 192 2.72 0.82 10.72
N ILE A 193 3.29 -0.37 10.51
CA ILE A 193 2.59 -1.54 9.97
C ILE A 193 2.60 -2.62 11.05
N TYR A 194 1.46 -2.87 11.67
CA TYR A 194 1.38 -3.79 12.79
C TYR A 194 1.43 -5.26 12.33
N LEU A 195 2.16 -6.08 13.08
CA LEU A 195 2.31 -7.52 12.91
C LEU A 195 1.32 -8.29 13.78
N GLU A 196 0.91 -7.69 14.89
CA GLU A 196 -0.05 -8.20 15.86
C GLU A 196 -1.14 -7.16 16.15
N ASP A 197 -2.20 -7.57 16.84
CA ASP A 197 -3.28 -6.68 17.26
C ASP A 197 -2.90 -5.93 18.55
N LYS A 198 -1.80 -5.18 18.48
CA LYS A 198 -1.25 -4.33 19.54
C LYS A 198 -0.78 -3.01 18.94
N ALA A 199 -0.77 -1.96 19.75
CA ALA A 199 -0.40 -0.61 19.32
C ALA A 199 0.90 -0.15 19.99
N ASP A 200 1.99 -0.88 19.77
CA ASP A 200 3.31 -0.59 20.34
C ASP A 200 4.43 -0.82 19.32
N ALA A 201 5.66 -0.45 19.69
CA ALA A 201 6.83 -0.57 18.82
C ALA A 201 7.26 -2.03 18.57
N GLU A 202 7.05 -2.93 19.53
CA GLU A 202 7.47 -4.33 19.43
C GLU A 202 6.59 -5.11 18.45
N SER A 203 5.33 -4.67 18.30
CA SER A 203 4.35 -5.25 17.39
C SER A 203 4.29 -4.58 16.02
N ALA A 204 5.18 -3.63 15.70
CA ALA A 204 5.11 -2.86 14.47
C ALA A 204 6.42 -2.87 13.65
N VAL A 205 6.28 -2.93 12.34
CA VAL A 205 7.32 -2.53 11.40
C VAL A 205 7.18 -1.02 11.21
N LEU A 206 8.18 -0.25 11.64
CA LEU A 206 8.19 1.22 11.50
C LEU A 206 8.90 1.63 10.22
N VAL A 207 8.18 2.24 9.30
CA VAL A 207 8.73 2.68 8.01
C VAL A 207 8.92 4.19 8.03
N PRO A 208 10.16 4.70 8.21
CA PRO A 208 10.43 6.12 8.06
C PRO A 208 10.43 6.50 6.57
N LEU A 209 9.76 7.61 6.26
CA LEU A 209 9.72 8.22 4.94
C LEU A 209 10.17 9.67 5.04
N HIS A 210 11.05 10.08 4.14
CA HIS A 210 11.56 11.43 4.04
C HIS A 210 11.02 12.12 2.80
N GLN A 211 10.87 13.44 2.89
CA GLN A 211 10.42 14.31 1.80
C GLN A 211 9.15 13.79 1.11
N MET A 212 8.22 13.30 1.93
CA MET A 212 7.00 12.67 1.43
C MET A 212 6.12 13.72 0.75
N THR A 213 5.85 13.52 -0.53
CA THR A 213 4.85 14.29 -1.28
C THR A 213 3.57 13.49 -1.35
N PHE A 214 2.47 14.12 -0.96
CA PHE A 214 1.14 13.54 -0.91
C PHE A 214 0.23 14.24 -1.90
N LYS A 215 -0.57 13.48 -2.65
CA LYS A 215 -1.57 13.97 -3.60
C LYS A 215 -2.87 13.20 -3.46
N ALA A 216 -4.01 13.88 -3.51
CA ALA A 216 -5.30 13.19 -3.49
C ALA A 216 -6.39 14.00 -4.18
N LYS A 217 -7.35 13.29 -4.78
CA LYS A 217 -8.61 13.88 -5.23
C LYS A 217 -9.74 13.45 -4.31
N LEU A 218 -10.27 14.42 -3.59
CA LEU A 218 -11.38 14.20 -2.67
C LEU A 218 -12.71 14.22 -3.43
N SER A 219 -13.63 13.32 -3.10
CA SER A 219 -15.00 13.33 -3.63
C SER A 219 -15.76 14.59 -3.22
N ALA A 220 -16.85 14.90 -3.92
CA ALA A 220 -17.65 16.11 -3.66
C ALA A 220 -18.26 16.14 -2.25
N ASP A 221 -18.63 14.98 -1.72
CA ASP A 221 -19.14 14.79 -0.36
C ASP A 221 -18.04 14.66 0.70
N LYS A 222 -16.77 14.73 0.27
CA LYS A 222 -15.57 14.58 1.10
C LYS A 222 -15.36 13.21 1.72
N ASN A 223 -16.12 12.19 1.34
CA ASN A 223 -16.06 10.89 2.00
C ASN A 223 -15.09 9.89 1.37
N CYS A 224 -14.59 10.17 0.15
CA CYS A 224 -13.81 9.22 -0.63
C CYS A 224 -12.56 9.85 -1.26
N VAL A 225 -11.49 9.06 -1.32
CA VAL A 225 -10.38 9.21 -2.26
C VAL A 225 -10.32 7.91 -3.07
N GLY A 226 -10.52 7.98 -4.37
CA GLY A 226 -10.71 6.77 -5.19
C GLY A 226 -12.08 6.12 -4.96
N ARG A 227 -12.21 4.84 -5.28
CA ARG A 227 -13.48 4.11 -5.14
C ARG A 227 -13.29 2.61 -4.96
N TYR A 228 -14.30 1.94 -4.43
CA TYR A 228 -14.45 0.49 -4.49
C TYR A 228 -14.78 0.08 -5.94
N ALA A 229 -14.12 -0.97 -6.43
CA ALA A 229 -14.19 -1.42 -7.82
C ALA A 229 -14.77 -2.84 -7.90
N PRO A 230 -16.07 -3.02 -7.61
CA PRO A 230 -16.70 -4.33 -7.59
C PRO A 230 -16.71 -5.05 -8.95
N GLU A 231 -16.50 -4.34 -10.05
CA GLU A 231 -16.29 -4.91 -11.38
C GLU A 231 -14.97 -5.68 -11.54
N ASN A 232 -13.99 -5.43 -10.66
CA ASN A 232 -12.71 -6.14 -10.65
C ASN A 232 -12.76 -7.43 -9.81
N LEU A 233 -13.93 -7.78 -9.28
CA LEU A 233 -14.13 -8.87 -8.31
C LEU A 233 -14.95 -10.01 -8.91
N ASP A 234 -14.56 -11.25 -8.63
CA ASP A 234 -15.28 -12.45 -9.08
C ASP A 234 -16.14 -13.04 -7.96
N LYS A 235 -17.44 -13.21 -8.22
CA LYS A 235 -18.36 -13.96 -7.37
C LYS A 235 -17.90 -15.39 -7.10
N GLY A 236 -17.35 -16.05 -8.11
CA GLY A 236 -16.78 -17.40 -8.01
C GLY A 236 -15.59 -17.49 -7.05
N LEU A 237 -14.97 -16.34 -6.74
CA LEU A 237 -13.86 -16.21 -5.80
C LEU A 237 -14.28 -15.45 -4.53
N SER A 238 -15.55 -15.50 -4.13
CA SER A 238 -16.05 -14.78 -2.95
C SER A 238 -15.80 -13.27 -3.02
N CYS A 239 -16.02 -12.69 -4.20
CA CYS A 239 -15.80 -11.27 -4.47
C CYS A 239 -14.39 -10.80 -4.15
N GLN A 240 -13.40 -11.63 -4.50
CA GLN A 240 -11.98 -11.28 -4.47
C GLN A 240 -11.49 -10.89 -5.87
N PRO A 241 -10.38 -10.14 -5.99
CA PRO A 241 -9.78 -9.79 -7.27
C PRO A 241 -9.39 -11.02 -8.10
N THR A 242 -9.50 -10.91 -9.42
CA THR A 242 -9.48 -12.08 -10.33
C THR A 242 -8.12 -12.36 -11.00
N GLY A 243 -7.11 -11.53 -10.75
CA GLY A 243 -5.79 -11.68 -11.33
C GLY A 243 -4.79 -10.63 -10.86
N ASP A 244 -3.54 -10.80 -11.31
CA ASP A 244 -2.43 -9.91 -10.98
C ASP A 244 -2.74 -8.46 -11.35
N GLY A 245 -2.50 -7.54 -10.42
CA GLY A 245 -2.73 -6.11 -10.62
C GLY A 245 -4.20 -5.69 -10.63
N MET A 246 -5.14 -6.61 -10.36
CA MET A 246 -6.52 -6.24 -10.05
C MET A 246 -6.67 -6.00 -8.56
N PHE A 247 -7.33 -4.90 -8.22
CA PHE A 247 -7.58 -4.51 -6.83
C PHE A 247 -9.08 -4.28 -6.62
N ALA A 248 -9.54 -4.53 -5.39
CA ALA A 248 -10.89 -4.18 -4.96
C ALA A 248 -11.14 -2.66 -4.91
N TRP A 249 -10.09 -1.86 -5.13
CA TRP A 249 -10.10 -0.41 -5.03
C TRP A 249 -9.37 0.19 -6.22
N GLU A 250 -9.95 1.24 -6.79
CA GLU A 250 -9.27 2.15 -7.69
C GLU A 250 -8.71 3.32 -6.90
N ALA A 251 -7.43 3.60 -7.12
CA ALA A 251 -6.75 4.70 -6.46
C ALA A 251 -7.32 6.06 -6.89
N GLY A 252 -7.32 7.01 -5.96
CA GLY A 252 -7.64 8.43 -6.25
C GLY A 252 -6.65 9.39 -5.62
N GLY A 253 -5.55 8.87 -5.09
CA GLY A 253 -4.44 9.64 -4.56
C GLY A 253 -3.16 8.82 -4.65
N SER A 254 -2.05 9.50 -4.42
CA SER A 254 -0.73 8.88 -4.37
C SER A 254 0.15 9.58 -3.35
N TYR A 255 1.13 8.86 -2.83
CA TYR A 255 2.23 9.47 -2.09
C TYR A 255 3.56 8.85 -2.50
N GLU A 256 4.58 9.68 -2.47
CA GLU A 256 5.95 9.27 -2.74
C GLU A 256 6.89 9.87 -1.72
N GLY A 257 7.98 9.18 -1.43
CA GLY A 257 9.05 9.63 -0.56
C GLY A 257 10.24 8.71 -0.69
N TYR A 258 11.23 8.83 0.19
CA TYR A 258 12.33 7.88 0.21
C TYR A 258 12.66 7.40 1.61
N ILE A 259 13.26 6.22 1.68
CA ILE A 259 13.87 5.65 2.88
C ILE A 259 15.35 5.42 2.60
N THR A 260 16.23 5.85 3.51
CA THR A 260 17.67 5.59 3.33
C THR A 260 17.98 4.11 3.50
N VAL A 261 19.06 3.65 2.87
CA VAL A 261 19.46 2.24 2.97
C VAL A 261 19.81 1.88 4.42
N GLU A 262 20.44 2.81 5.13
CA GLU A 262 20.80 2.68 6.54
C GLU A 262 19.58 2.58 7.46
N GLU A 263 18.48 3.27 7.15
CA GLU A 263 17.23 3.17 7.91
C GLU A 263 16.50 1.87 7.62
N ALA A 264 16.36 1.50 6.34
CA ALA A 264 15.72 0.24 5.97
C ALA A 264 16.44 -0.98 6.59
N ASP A 265 17.75 -0.89 6.83
CA ASP A 265 18.52 -1.94 7.49
C ASP A 265 18.24 -2.04 9.00
N LYS A 266 17.69 -1.00 9.62
CA LYS A 266 17.26 -1.02 11.03
C LYS A 266 15.83 -1.53 11.20
N VAL A 267 15.07 -1.64 10.12
CA VAL A 267 13.66 -2.04 10.14
C VAL A 267 13.58 -3.55 9.98
N MET A 268 13.26 -4.28 11.05
CA MET A 268 13.10 -5.73 11.01
C MET A 268 11.71 -6.13 10.49
N VAL A 269 11.64 -6.99 9.48
CA VAL A 269 10.41 -7.64 9.01
C VAL A 269 10.34 -9.02 9.64
N VAL A 270 9.81 -9.09 10.87
CA VAL A 270 9.85 -10.30 11.72
C VAL A 270 9.25 -11.53 11.02
N SER A 271 8.16 -11.36 10.26
CA SER A 271 7.52 -12.44 9.50
C SER A 271 8.43 -13.09 8.45
N LEU A 272 9.43 -12.35 7.95
CA LEU A 272 10.41 -12.83 6.97
C LEU A 272 11.76 -13.15 7.62
N GLY A 273 11.94 -12.82 8.89
CA GLY A 273 13.20 -12.96 9.62
C GLY A 273 14.36 -12.23 8.94
N GLN A 274 14.10 -11.07 8.35
CA GLN A 274 15.08 -10.24 7.62
C GLN A 274 14.75 -8.75 7.73
N THR A 275 15.73 -7.87 7.53
CA THR A 275 15.50 -6.41 7.50
C THR A 275 14.78 -5.98 6.24
N LEU A 276 14.10 -4.83 6.28
CA LEU A 276 13.45 -4.23 5.13
C LEU A 276 14.49 -3.98 4.03
N CYS A 277 15.71 -3.58 4.36
CA CYS A 277 16.80 -3.47 3.40
C CYS A 277 16.99 -4.77 2.59
N VAL A 278 17.02 -5.94 3.24
CA VAL A 278 17.17 -7.24 2.53
C VAL A 278 15.98 -7.48 1.61
N VAL A 279 14.75 -7.16 2.05
CA VAL A 279 13.54 -7.24 1.22
C VAL A 279 13.66 -6.34 -0.02
N LEU A 280 14.08 -5.09 0.17
CA LEU A 280 14.19 -4.07 -0.87
C LEU A 280 15.26 -4.38 -1.91
N THR A 281 16.19 -5.30 -1.63
CA THR A 281 17.15 -5.77 -2.64
C THR A 281 16.53 -6.71 -3.68
N GLY A 282 15.40 -7.35 -3.36
CA GLY A 282 14.79 -8.39 -4.19
C GLY A 282 15.62 -9.69 -4.31
N ASP A 283 16.79 -9.77 -3.66
CA ASP A 283 17.68 -10.94 -3.70
C ASP A 283 18.13 -11.30 -2.28
N PRO A 284 17.24 -11.90 -1.47
CA PRO A 284 17.59 -12.31 -0.13
C PRO A 284 18.71 -13.36 -0.13
N LYS A 285 18.93 -14.14 -1.20
CA LYS A 285 20.03 -15.12 -1.21
C LYS A 285 21.41 -14.45 -1.25
N LYS A 286 21.50 -13.32 -1.95
CA LYS A 286 22.73 -12.52 -2.03
C LYS A 286 22.97 -11.67 -0.78
N TRP A 287 21.90 -11.13 -0.20
CA TRP A 287 22.00 -10.13 0.86
C TRP A 287 21.65 -10.62 2.27
N LYS A 288 21.02 -11.80 2.42
CA LYS A 288 20.85 -12.45 3.72
C LYS A 288 22.16 -13.14 4.09
N GLY A 289 22.98 -12.45 4.87
CA GLY A 289 24.15 -13.04 5.52
C GLY A 289 23.74 -14.04 6.61
N THR A 290 24.66 -14.35 7.54
CA THR A 290 24.28 -15.11 8.75
C THR A 290 23.50 -14.26 9.76
N ALA A 291 23.61 -12.94 9.64
CA ALA A 291 22.76 -11.96 10.28
C ALA A 291 21.71 -11.52 9.26
N SER A 292 20.46 -11.43 9.71
CA SER A 292 19.27 -11.12 8.93
C SER A 292 19.23 -9.70 8.33
N ASP A 293 20.33 -8.97 8.37
CA ASP A 293 20.52 -7.60 7.90
C ASP A 293 21.26 -7.55 6.56
N CYS A 294 21.24 -6.39 5.90
CA CYS A 294 22.03 -6.14 4.69
C CYS A 294 23.53 -6.03 4.97
N LYS A 295 23.92 -6.03 6.25
CA LYS A 295 25.31 -6.04 6.68
C LYS A 295 25.79 -7.48 6.69
N THR A 296 26.70 -7.82 5.79
CA THR A 296 27.34 -9.14 5.86
C THR A 296 27.95 -9.34 7.25
N SER A 297 27.59 -10.43 7.91
CA SER A 297 27.94 -10.80 9.29
C SER A 297 29.44 -10.86 9.64
N THR A 298 30.33 -10.62 8.68
CA THR A 298 31.78 -10.58 8.87
C THR A 298 32.35 -9.18 9.04
N GLY A 299 31.52 -8.14 9.11
CA GLY A 299 32.02 -6.78 8.99
C GLY A 299 32.50 -6.51 7.56
N PHE A 300 32.59 -5.23 7.24
CA PHE A 300 32.85 -4.69 5.91
C PHE A 300 34.15 -5.22 5.28
N THR A 301 34.13 -6.25 4.43
CA THR A 301 35.13 -6.54 3.37
C THR A 301 34.55 -7.57 2.38
N ASP A 302 34.64 -7.45 1.05
CA ASP A 302 35.74 -6.88 0.26
C ASP A 302 35.43 -5.60 -0.57
N THR A 303 34.28 -4.96 -0.35
CA THR A 303 34.14 -3.50 -0.59
C THR A 303 33.35 -2.76 0.49
N GLY A 304 32.66 -3.45 1.40
CA GLY A 304 31.95 -2.78 2.49
C GLY A 304 30.84 -1.83 2.03
N ALA A 305 30.14 -2.15 0.94
CA ALA A 305 29.09 -1.29 0.42
C ALA A 305 27.72 -1.89 0.78
N LEU A 306 26.84 -1.07 1.38
CA LEU A 306 25.41 -1.34 1.45
C LEU A 306 24.84 -1.54 0.02
N PRO A 307 23.72 -2.27 -0.14
CA PRO A 307 23.07 -2.34 -1.44
C PRO A 307 22.74 -0.93 -1.92
N LYS A 308 22.93 -0.71 -3.23
CA LYS A 308 22.58 0.55 -3.85
C LYS A 308 21.07 0.60 -4.05
N GLY A 309 20.45 1.67 -3.57
CA GLY A 309 19.08 2.00 -3.91
C GLY A 309 18.93 2.61 -5.30
N ASP A 310 17.75 3.15 -5.57
CA ASP A 310 17.39 3.80 -6.83
C ASP A 310 17.31 5.34 -6.72
N TRP A 311 17.51 5.88 -5.52
CA TRP A 311 17.36 7.29 -5.19
C TRP A 311 18.57 7.84 -4.45
N CYS A 312 18.83 9.14 -4.61
CA CYS A 312 19.84 9.86 -3.84
C CYS A 312 19.17 10.81 -2.84
N SER A 313 19.38 10.57 -1.54
CA SER A 313 18.85 11.37 -0.44
C SER A 313 19.31 12.82 -0.50
N THR A 314 20.55 13.06 -0.93
CA THR A 314 21.18 14.39 -0.93
C THR A 314 20.62 15.30 -2.01
N THR A 315 20.33 14.76 -3.19
CA THR A 315 19.84 15.53 -4.34
C THR A 315 18.35 15.34 -4.58
N ASN A 316 17.67 14.55 -3.74
CA ASN A 316 16.27 14.14 -3.86
C ASN A 316 15.88 13.81 -5.32
N SER A 317 16.66 12.92 -5.95
CA SER A 317 16.50 12.56 -7.36
C SER A 317 16.95 11.12 -7.64
N ALA A 318 16.46 10.57 -8.74
CA ALA A 318 16.79 9.21 -9.16
C ALA A 318 18.28 9.07 -9.48
N GLY A 319 18.87 7.93 -9.12
CA GLY A 319 20.28 7.63 -9.33
C GLY A 319 21.22 8.33 -8.35
N GLY A 320 22.35 8.84 -8.84
CA GLY A 320 23.31 9.61 -8.02
C GLY A 320 24.02 8.79 -6.94
N CYS A 321 23.90 9.20 -5.68
CA CYS A 321 24.51 8.53 -4.54
C CYS A 321 23.91 7.16 -4.23
N GLN A 322 22.65 6.91 -4.66
CA GLN A 322 21.97 5.61 -4.52
C GLN A 322 21.97 5.08 -3.09
N ASP A 323 21.84 5.98 -2.12
CA ASP A 323 21.81 5.69 -0.68
C ASP A 323 20.38 5.55 -0.15
N SER A 324 19.37 5.54 -1.03
CA SER A 324 17.96 5.48 -0.66
C SER A 324 17.13 4.72 -1.68
N TRP A 325 16.00 4.19 -1.22
CA TRP A 325 14.94 3.67 -2.10
C TRP A 325 13.78 4.66 -2.18
N LYS A 326 13.31 4.94 -3.39
CA LYS A 326 12.09 5.69 -3.61
C LYS A 326 10.88 4.77 -3.41
N LEU A 327 10.00 5.18 -2.50
CA LEU A 327 8.69 4.57 -2.32
C LEU A 327 7.66 5.38 -3.12
N VAL A 328 6.86 4.70 -3.93
CA VAL A 328 5.71 5.28 -4.65
C VAL A 328 4.51 4.39 -4.43
N ILE A 329 3.43 4.96 -3.92
CA ILE A 329 2.22 4.24 -3.57
C ILE A 329 1.01 5.01 -4.07
N ASP A 330 0.18 4.33 -4.83
CA ASP A 330 -1.17 4.75 -5.15
C ASP A 330 -2.13 4.23 -4.08
N PHE A 331 -3.14 5.01 -3.71
CA PHE A 331 -4.06 4.62 -2.65
C PHE A 331 -5.50 5.03 -2.92
N ALA A 332 -6.39 4.29 -2.28
CA ALA A 332 -7.78 4.68 -2.06
C ALA A 332 -8.00 4.89 -0.55
N ALA A 333 -8.93 5.77 -0.19
CA ALA A 333 -9.30 6.04 1.18
C ALA A 333 -10.81 6.23 1.34
N GLN A 334 -11.31 5.88 2.52
CA GLN A 334 -12.71 6.02 2.90
C GLN A 334 -12.83 6.84 4.19
N ALA A 335 -13.92 7.59 4.33
CA ALA A 335 -14.17 8.34 5.55
C ALA A 335 -14.34 7.42 6.76
N ILE A 336 -13.76 7.83 7.88
CA ILE A 336 -13.87 7.18 9.19
C ILE A 336 -13.84 8.24 10.28
N LYS A 337 -14.36 7.94 11.47
CA LYS A 337 -14.15 8.77 12.65
C LYS A 337 -12.78 8.48 13.28
N VAL A 338 -12.07 9.52 13.68
CA VAL A 338 -10.86 9.41 14.49
C VAL A 338 -11.13 10.08 15.84
N ASN A 339 -11.23 9.27 16.89
CA ASN A 339 -11.79 9.67 18.19
C ASN A 339 -10.74 10.20 19.17
N GLY A 340 -9.47 10.29 18.77
CA GLY A 340 -8.39 10.81 19.62
C GLY A 340 -7.07 10.07 19.42
N ILE A 341 -6.22 10.15 20.43
CA ILE A 341 -4.96 9.40 20.51
C ILE A 341 -5.22 8.14 21.35
N TYR A 342 -4.69 7.01 20.92
CA TYR A 342 -4.84 5.76 21.64
C TYR A 342 -4.13 5.79 23.00
N ASP A 343 -4.88 5.51 24.07
CA ASP A 343 -4.37 5.31 25.41
C ASP A 343 -4.34 3.81 25.71
N GLY A 344 -3.17 3.19 25.51
CA GLY A 344 -2.97 1.76 25.74
C GLY A 344 -3.24 1.32 27.18
N ALA A 345 -3.20 2.24 28.16
CA ALA A 345 -3.54 1.91 29.55
C ALA A 345 -5.06 1.84 29.79
N LYS A 346 -5.85 2.57 29.00
CA LYS A 346 -7.32 2.58 29.06
C LYS A 346 -7.97 1.64 28.06
N GLY A 347 -7.25 1.20 27.03
CA GLY A 347 -7.77 0.31 26.00
C GLY A 347 -8.73 1.00 25.03
N GLY A 348 -8.47 2.28 24.69
CA GLY A 348 -9.30 3.06 23.77
C GLY A 348 -8.66 4.39 23.40
N CYS A 349 -9.41 5.22 22.67
CA CYS A 349 -9.21 6.66 22.67
C CYS A 349 -10.02 7.27 23.84
#